data_AF-A0A7S0XFV5-F1
#
_entry.id   AF-A0A7S0XFV5-F1
#
_cell.length_a   1.000
_cell.length_b   1.000
_cell.length_c   1.000
_cell.angle_alpha   90.00
_cell.angle_beta   90.00
_cell.angle_gamma   90.00
#
_symmetry.space_group_name_H-M   'P 1'
#
loop_
_entity.id
_entity.type
_entity.pdbx_description
1 polymer ?
#
loop_
_entity_poly.entity_id
_entity_poly.type
_entity_poly.pdbx_seq_one_letter_code
_entity_poly.pdbx_strand_id
1 'polypeptide(L)'
;PGNSSDKITYLQGEIKSLVDNGKLTHSEKQELLLSLDHNLKTIDEEIVQATNENKPNKINKLQEKKQNILTRKSVVDKITPINYRLVHSNEIQKLRVKLIPLLALEERGRSMSLTLADLKTLEEKSEIENKIIELENLSRGWFEDEKDFQIKCDLDIQESKVKAAKLAGTKKTSSTSSTSKSNNSSSGWSTIGTNKKSNVNKSTTKKVSSLYAAAFDDDSD
;
A
#
# COMPACT_ATOMS: atom_id res chain seq x y z
N PRO A 1 -26.03 -23.64 -2.04
CA PRO A 1 -24.79 -23.66 -2.86
C PRO A 1 -24.87 -22.55 -3.92
N GLY A 2 -24.41 -21.35 -3.57
CA GLY A 2 -24.45 -20.21 -4.50
C GLY A 2 -23.37 -20.38 -5.57
N ASN A 3 -23.78 -20.25 -6.84
CA ASN A 3 -22.97 -20.45 -8.03
C ASN A 3 -21.61 -19.73 -7.91
N SER A 4 -20.52 -20.49 -7.90
CA SER A 4 -19.17 -19.93 -7.85
C SER A 4 -18.87 -19.06 -9.08
N SER A 5 -19.56 -19.30 -10.20
CA SER A 5 -19.45 -18.50 -11.43
C SER A 5 -19.87 -17.06 -11.22
N ASP A 6 -21.07 -16.83 -10.69
CA ASP A 6 -21.63 -15.48 -10.50
C ASP A 6 -20.73 -14.63 -9.58
N LYS A 7 -20.12 -15.26 -8.57
CA LYS A 7 -19.17 -14.60 -7.67
C LYS A 7 -17.87 -14.21 -8.38
N ILE A 8 -17.37 -15.06 -9.27
CA ILE A 8 -16.17 -14.76 -10.06
C ILE A 8 -16.45 -13.58 -10.97
N THR A 9 -17.57 -13.60 -11.72
CA THR A 9 -17.97 -12.49 -12.60
C THR A 9 -18.12 -11.18 -11.82
N TYR A 10 -18.74 -11.22 -10.64
CA TYR A 10 -18.86 -10.05 -9.76
C TYR A 10 -17.48 -9.51 -9.35
N LEU A 11 -16.58 -10.38 -8.89
CA LEU A 11 -15.24 -9.98 -8.47
C LEU A 11 -14.41 -9.44 -9.63
N GLN A 12 -14.51 -10.04 -10.82
CA GLN A 12 -13.86 -9.54 -12.03
C GLN A 12 -14.38 -8.13 -12.38
N GLY A 13 -15.68 -7.89 -12.29
CA GLY A 13 -16.29 -6.57 -12.48
C GLY A 13 -15.79 -5.54 -11.47
N GLU A 14 -15.68 -5.91 -10.20
CA GLU A 14 -15.16 -5.04 -9.14
C GLU A 14 -13.68 -4.69 -9.39
N ILE A 15 -12.86 -5.66 -9.77
CA ILE A 15 -11.43 -5.44 -10.11
C ILE A 15 -11.31 -4.48 -11.29
N LYS A 16 -12.12 -4.66 -12.34
CA LYS A 16 -12.17 -3.72 -13.48
C LYS A 16 -12.51 -2.31 -12.99
N SER A 17 -13.53 -2.18 -12.14
CA SER A 17 -13.92 -0.90 -11.56
C SER A 17 -12.79 -0.26 -10.74
N LEU A 18 -12.03 -1.03 -9.96
CA LEU A 18 -10.90 -0.50 -9.19
C LEU A 18 -9.79 0.02 -10.10
N VAL A 19 -9.46 -0.69 -11.17
CA VAL A 19 -8.49 -0.24 -12.18
C VAL A 19 -8.96 1.06 -12.85
N ASP A 20 -10.21 1.11 -13.30
CA ASP A 20 -10.78 2.27 -13.99
C ASP A 20 -10.85 3.50 -13.08
N ASN A 21 -11.14 3.29 -11.78
CA ASN A 21 -11.15 4.35 -10.77
C ASN A 21 -9.74 4.74 -10.29
N GLY A 22 -8.68 4.13 -10.82
CA GLY A 22 -7.31 4.42 -10.40
C GLY A 22 -6.97 3.95 -8.99
N LYS A 23 -7.70 2.98 -8.46
CA LYS A 23 -7.58 2.48 -7.08
C LYS A 23 -6.69 1.24 -7.01
N LEU A 24 -5.43 1.37 -7.40
CA LEU A 24 -4.44 0.29 -7.33
C LEU A 24 -3.36 0.60 -6.32
N THR A 25 -2.91 -0.40 -5.57
CA THR A 25 -1.66 -0.30 -4.79
C THR A 25 -0.44 -0.41 -5.71
N HIS A 26 0.75 -0.24 -5.15
CA HIS A 26 1.97 -0.30 -5.95
C HIS A 26 2.23 -1.71 -6.50
N SER A 27 2.07 -2.74 -5.67
CA SER A 27 2.22 -4.14 -6.10
C SER A 27 1.18 -4.54 -7.15
N GLU A 28 -0.09 -4.18 -6.94
CA GLU A 28 -1.18 -4.46 -7.87
C GLU A 28 -0.95 -3.82 -9.25
N LYS A 29 -0.52 -2.55 -9.28
CA LYS A 29 -0.14 -1.88 -10.53
C LYS A 29 0.99 -2.61 -11.22
N GLN A 30 2.03 -3.02 -10.48
CA GLN A 30 3.18 -3.73 -11.03
C GLN A 30 2.75 -5.09 -11.62
N GLU A 31 1.93 -5.86 -10.90
CA GLU A 31 1.43 -7.15 -11.34
C GLU A 31 0.57 -7.04 -12.60
N LEU A 32 -0.32 -6.05 -12.65
CA LEU A 32 -1.16 -5.79 -13.81
C LEU A 32 -0.31 -5.42 -15.04
N LEU A 33 0.68 -4.53 -14.89
CA LEU A 33 1.58 -4.17 -15.99
C LEU A 33 2.37 -5.39 -16.52
N LEU A 34 2.87 -6.23 -15.62
CA LEU A 34 3.56 -7.47 -15.99
C LEU A 34 2.63 -8.42 -16.75
N SER A 35 1.37 -8.55 -16.31
CA SER A 35 0.37 -9.35 -17.00
C SER A 35 0.05 -8.81 -18.39
N LEU A 36 -0.10 -7.49 -18.54
CA LEU A 36 -0.36 -6.86 -19.83
C LEU A 36 0.83 -7.03 -20.78
N ASP A 37 2.06 -6.93 -20.28
CA ASP A 37 3.27 -7.16 -21.07
C ASP A 37 3.42 -8.62 -21.51
N HIS A 38 3.03 -9.57 -20.67
CA HIS A 38 2.99 -10.98 -21.05
C HIS A 38 1.96 -11.21 -22.16
N ASN A 39 0.74 -10.68 -22.00
CA ASN A 39 -0.33 -10.83 -22.99
C ASN A 39 0.04 -10.20 -24.34
N LEU A 40 0.72 -9.05 -24.34
CA LEU A 40 1.23 -8.43 -25.58
C LEU A 40 2.23 -9.33 -26.30
N LYS A 41 3.15 -9.98 -25.58
CA LYS A 41 4.11 -10.92 -26.18
C LYS A 41 3.40 -12.12 -26.79
N THR A 42 2.44 -12.71 -26.08
CA THR A 42 1.65 -13.84 -26.59
C THR A 42 0.86 -13.45 -27.85
N ILE A 43 0.22 -12.28 -27.86
CA ILE A 43 -0.50 -11.79 -29.05
C ILE A 43 0.45 -11.54 -30.22
N ASP A 44 1.64 -10.99 -29.97
CA ASP A 44 2.63 -10.77 -31.02
C ASP A 44 3.11 -12.10 -31.64
N GLU A 45 3.33 -13.13 -30.82
CA GLU A 45 3.63 -14.49 -31.29
C GLU A 45 2.47 -15.09 -32.12
N GLU A 46 1.22 -14.92 -31.66
CA GLU A 46 0.04 -15.39 -32.38
C GLU A 46 -0.18 -14.65 -33.72
N ILE A 47 0.14 -13.35 -33.79
CA ILE A 47 0.10 -12.58 -35.04
C ILE A 47 1.11 -13.13 -36.03
N VAL A 48 2.34 -13.41 -35.60
CA VAL A 48 3.37 -14.01 -36.46
C VAL A 48 2.91 -15.37 -36.99
N GLN A 49 2.36 -16.23 -36.13
CA GLN A 49 1.81 -17.52 -36.54
C GLN A 49 0.64 -17.38 -37.53
N ALA A 50 -0.32 -16.50 -37.26
CA ALA A 50 -1.46 -16.25 -38.13
C ALA A 50 -1.06 -15.65 -39.50
N THR A 51 0.03 -14.87 -39.52
CA THR A 51 0.64 -14.34 -40.75
C THR A 51 1.27 -15.45 -41.58
N ASN A 52 2.03 -16.35 -40.94
CA ASN A 52 2.61 -17.52 -41.61
C ASN A 52 1.52 -18.47 -42.17
N GLU A 53 0.39 -18.58 -41.48
CA GLU A 53 -0.76 -19.38 -41.89
C GLU A 53 -1.71 -18.67 -42.88
N ASN A 54 -1.43 -17.42 -43.28
CA ASN A 54 -2.28 -16.60 -44.16
C ASN A 54 -3.75 -16.50 -43.71
N LYS A 55 -4.00 -16.24 -42.42
CA LYS A 55 -5.35 -16.09 -41.84
C LYS A 55 -5.70 -14.61 -41.56
N PRO A 56 -6.10 -13.81 -42.57
CA PRO A 56 -6.26 -12.35 -42.42
C PRO A 56 -7.31 -11.95 -41.37
N ASN A 57 -8.43 -12.69 -41.27
CA ASN A 57 -9.46 -12.41 -40.27
C ASN A 57 -8.96 -12.61 -38.82
N LYS A 58 -8.04 -13.57 -38.60
CA LYS A 58 -7.43 -13.80 -37.28
C LYS A 58 -6.43 -12.68 -36.95
N ILE A 59 -5.66 -12.23 -37.95
CA ILE A 59 -4.71 -11.13 -37.79
C ILE A 59 -5.42 -9.83 -37.38
N ASN A 60 -6.51 -9.47 -38.08
CA ASN A 60 -7.27 -8.25 -37.76
C ASN A 60 -7.81 -8.28 -36.32
N LYS A 61 -8.39 -9.41 -35.88
CA LYS A 61 -8.86 -9.58 -34.50
C LYS A 61 -7.74 -9.47 -33.47
N LEU A 62 -6.58 -10.06 -33.74
CA LEU A 62 -5.42 -9.99 -32.84
C LEU A 62 -4.83 -8.58 -32.77
N GLN A 63 -4.82 -7.83 -33.87
CA GLN A 63 -4.40 -6.43 -33.88
C GLN A 63 -5.33 -5.54 -33.06
N GLU A 64 -6.64 -5.76 -33.15
CA GLU A 64 -7.63 -5.07 -32.32
C GLU A 64 -7.41 -5.35 -30.83
N LYS A 65 -7.22 -6.63 -30.46
CA LYS A 65 -6.87 -7.02 -29.08
C LYS A 65 -5.58 -6.36 -28.60
N LYS A 66 -4.55 -6.33 -29.44
CA LYS A 66 -3.28 -5.65 -29.13
C LYS A 66 -3.51 -4.17 -28.83
N GLN A 67 -4.31 -3.48 -29.65
CA GLN A 67 -4.61 -2.06 -29.45
C GLN A 67 -5.38 -1.82 -28.13
N ASN A 68 -6.33 -2.70 -27.78
CA ASN A 68 -7.06 -2.62 -26.52
C ASN A 68 -6.13 -2.76 -25.31
N ILE A 69 -5.20 -3.73 -25.34
CA ILE A 69 -4.22 -3.95 -24.27
C ILE A 69 -3.24 -2.78 -24.16
N LEU A 70 -2.76 -2.24 -25.29
CA LEU A 70 -1.90 -1.05 -25.29
C LEU A 70 -2.61 0.18 -24.70
N THR A 71 -3.88 0.37 -25.05
CA THR A 71 -4.70 1.45 -24.48
C THR A 71 -4.82 1.30 -22.97
N ARG A 72 -5.13 0.09 -22.49
CA ARG A 72 -5.21 -0.20 -21.05
C ARG A 72 -3.87 -0.01 -20.35
N LYS A 73 -2.77 -0.47 -20.95
CA LYS A 73 -1.41 -0.27 -20.41
C LYS A 73 -1.14 1.22 -20.20
N SER A 74 -1.49 2.07 -21.17
CA SER A 74 -1.36 3.52 -21.04
C SER A 74 -2.20 4.12 -19.91
N VAL A 75 -3.41 3.60 -19.67
CA VAL A 75 -4.25 4.00 -18.53
C VAL A 75 -3.59 3.61 -17.22
N VAL A 76 -3.17 2.34 -17.08
CA VAL A 76 -2.55 1.80 -15.87
C VAL A 76 -1.25 2.53 -15.53
N ASP A 77 -0.42 2.84 -16.53
CA ASP A 77 0.83 3.58 -16.34
C ASP A 77 0.61 4.94 -15.68
N LYS A 78 -0.50 5.63 -16.00
CA LYS A 78 -0.85 6.95 -15.48
C LYS A 78 -1.44 6.91 -14.06
N ILE A 79 -1.89 5.75 -13.58
CA ILE A 79 -2.47 5.62 -12.24
C ILE A 79 -1.39 5.92 -11.19
N THR A 80 -1.70 6.84 -10.27
CA THR A 80 -0.89 7.06 -9.07
C THR A 80 -1.32 6.04 -8.01
N PRO A 81 -0.42 5.17 -7.53
CA PRO A 81 -0.81 4.13 -6.58
C PRO A 81 -1.36 4.70 -5.26
N ILE A 82 -2.37 4.02 -4.71
CA ILE A 82 -2.90 4.31 -3.38
C ILE A 82 -1.90 3.87 -2.34
N ASN A 83 -1.64 4.76 -1.38
CA ASN A 83 -0.85 4.46 -0.20
C ASN A 83 -1.72 4.53 1.05
N TYR A 84 -1.88 3.40 1.73
CA TYR A 84 -2.59 3.32 3.00
C TYR A 84 -1.67 3.74 4.16
N ARG A 85 -2.22 4.26 5.26
CA ARG A 85 -1.41 4.52 6.47
C ARG A 85 -1.28 3.27 7.33
N LEU A 86 -0.24 3.21 8.16
CA LEU A 86 -0.16 2.23 9.24
C LEU A 86 -1.27 2.50 10.28
N VAL A 87 -1.83 1.45 10.87
CA VAL A 87 -2.88 1.57 11.90
C VAL A 87 -2.38 2.40 13.08
N HIS A 88 -1.14 2.18 13.50
CA HIS A 88 -0.50 2.89 14.60
C HIS A 88 0.35 4.10 14.15
N SER A 89 0.12 4.62 12.94
CA SER A 89 0.89 5.72 12.32
C SER A 89 1.04 6.93 13.26
N ASN A 90 -0.03 7.35 13.94
CA ASN A 90 0.04 8.49 14.87
C ASN A 90 1.00 8.29 16.05
N GLU A 91 1.07 7.07 16.59
CA GLU A 91 1.95 6.74 17.72
C GLU A 91 3.39 6.57 17.24
N ILE A 92 3.58 5.85 16.13
CA ILE A 92 4.87 5.69 15.45
C ILE A 92 5.49 7.06 15.15
N GLN A 93 4.71 7.99 14.59
CA GLN A 93 5.22 9.32 14.27
C GLN A 93 5.60 10.13 15.53
N LYS A 94 4.87 10.00 16.64
CA LYS A 94 5.26 10.65 17.92
C LYS A 94 6.59 10.10 18.43
N LEU A 95 6.77 8.79 18.40
CA LEU A 95 8.00 8.12 18.80
C LEU A 95 9.17 8.52 17.89
N ARG A 96 8.96 8.55 16.57
CA ARG A 96 9.97 9.00 15.59
C ARG A 96 10.38 10.46 15.79
N VAL A 97 9.44 11.36 16.10
CA VAL A 97 9.76 12.76 16.45
C VAL A 97 10.63 12.85 17.72
N LYS A 98 10.40 11.99 18.72
CA LYS A 98 11.26 11.88 19.92
C LYS A 98 12.63 11.28 19.61
N LEU A 99 12.73 10.38 18.64
CA LEU A 99 13.96 9.72 18.25
C LEU A 99 14.95 10.67 17.55
N ILE A 100 14.45 11.62 16.75
CA ILE A 100 15.29 12.58 16.00
C ILE A 100 16.31 13.34 16.87
N PRO A 101 15.94 13.99 17.99
CA PRO A 101 16.92 14.66 18.85
C PRO A 101 17.90 13.69 19.52
N LEU A 102 17.49 12.45 19.83
CA LEU A 102 18.38 11.43 20.40
C LEU A 102 19.44 10.99 19.38
N LEU A 103 19.08 10.83 18.10
CA LEU A 103 20.04 10.56 17.03
C LEU A 103 21.04 11.72 16.85
N ALA A 104 20.57 12.96 16.95
CA ALA A 104 21.45 14.13 16.90
C ALA A 104 22.40 14.21 18.11
N LEU A 105 21.96 13.74 19.28
CA LEU A 105 22.77 13.66 20.49
C LEU A 105 23.85 12.56 20.37
N GLU A 106 23.50 11.39 19.83
CA GLU A 106 24.45 10.32 19.53
C GLU A 106 25.54 10.79 18.57
N GLU A 107 25.16 11.50 17.50
CA GLU A 107 26.12 12.03 16.53
C GLU A 107 27.06 13.06 17.15
N ARG A 108 26.52 13.94 18.02
CA ARG A 108 27.36 14.87 18.80
C ARG A 108 28.34 14.11 19.70
N GLY A 109 27.90 13.01 20.29
CA GLY A 109 28.72 12.12 21.10
C GLY A 109 29.90 11.48 20.39
N ARG A 110 29.82 11.30 19.06
CA ARG A 110 30.96 10.86 18.25
C ARG A 110 32.04 11.94 18.13
N SER A 111 31.64 13.22 18.15
CA SER A 111 32.54 14.37 18.01
C SER A 111 33.00 15.00 19.33
N MET A 112 32.26 14.82 20.41
CA MET A 112 32.45 15.50 21.70
C MET A 112 32.05 14.58 22.86
N SER A 113 32.69 14.75 24.03
CA SER A 113 32.34 13.99 25.23
C SER A 113 30.90 14.29 25.69
N LEU A 114 30.08 13.25 25.78
CA LEU A 114 28.72 13.29 26.34
C LEU A 114 28.74 13.41 27.87
N THR A 115 27.74 14.05 28.43
CA THR A 115 27.52 14.06 29.89
C THR A 115 26.83 12.76 30.35
N LEU A 116 26.91 12.45 31.65
CA LEU A 116 26.17 11.31 32.23
C LEU A 116 24.64 11.42 32.04
N ALA A 117 24.11 12.64 32.02
CA ALA A 117 22.70 12.88 31.73
C ALA A 117 22.37 12.53 30.28
N ASP A 118 23.25 12.88 29.34
CA ASP A 118 23.07 12.56 27.91
C ASP A 118 23.10 11.04 27.68
N LEU A 119 24.01 10.32 28.36
CA LEU A 119 24.07 8.85 28.28
C LEU A 119 22.78 8.19 28.77
N LYS A 120 22.19 8.70 29.85
CA LYS A 120 20.90 8.18 30.35
C LYS A 120 19.77 8.42 29.34
N THR A 121 19.73 9.58 28.69
CA THR A 121 18.74 9.84 27.63
C THR A 121 18.98 8.99 26.38
N LEU A 122 20.22 8.57 26.13
CA LEU A 122 20.55 7.70 25.00
C LEU A 122 20.08 6.25 25.22
N GLU A 123 19.93 5.82 26.48
CA GLU A 123 19.37 4.50 26.82
C GLU A 123 17.92 4.35 26.32
N GLU A 124 17.12 5.41 26.49
CA GLU A 124 15.71 5.49 26.05
C GLU A 124 15.57 5.32 24.52
N LYS A 125 16.63 5.57 23.75
CA LYS A 125 16.64 5.39 22.29
C LYS A 125 16.27 3.95 21.90
N SER A 126 16.90 2.98 22.55
CA SER A 126 16.71 1.56 22.23
C SER A 126 15.28 1.10 22.49
N GLU A 127 14.66 1.59 23.57
CA GLU A 127 13.27 1.32 23.90
C GLU A 127 12.31 1.94 22.87
N ILE A 128 12.59 3.17 22.43
CA ILE A 128 11.79 3.85 21.40
C ILE A 128 11.88 3.11 20.06
N GLU A 129 13.07 2.68 19.64
CA GLU A 129 13.27 1.92 18.40
C GLU A 129 12.54 0.58 18.43
N ASN A 130 12.67 -0.17 19.52
CA ASN A 130 11.96 -1.43 19.70
C ASN A 130 10.44 -1.24 19.67
N LYS A 131 9.95 -0.16 20.30
CA LYS A 131 8.51 0.14 20.31
C LYS A 131 7.97 0.51 18.92
N ILE A 132 8.75 1.24 18.13
CA ILE A 132 8.40 1.54 16.74
C ILE A 132 8.28 0.24 15.95
N ILE A 133 9.27 -0.66 16.05
CA ILE A 133 9.26 -1.95 15.34
C ILE A 133 8.05 -2.80 15.74
N GLU A 134 7.72 -2.85 17.04
CA GLU A 134 6.54 -3.57 17.53
C GLU A 134 5.25 -3.02 16.90
N LEU A 135 5.05 -1.70 16.91
CA LEU A 135 3.86 -1.05 16.36
C LEU A 135 3.77 -1.17 14.83
N GLU A 136 4.89 -1.16 14.13
CA GLU A 136 4.97 -1.42 12.69
C GLU A 136 4.55 -2.85 12.37
N ASN A 137 5.07 -3.83 13.11
CA ASN A 137 4.70 -5.24 12.95
C ASN A 137 3.22 -5.50 13.29
N LEU A 138 2.68 -4.84 14.32
CA LEU A 138 1.25 -4.91 14.64
C LEU A 138 0.37 -4.26 13.56
N SER A 139 0.91 -3.28 12.83
CA SER A 139 0.20 -2.61 11.73
C SER A 139 0.25 -3.37 10.42
N ARG A 140 1.02 -4.46 10.33
CA ARG A 140 1.25 -5.22 9.09
C ARG A 140 0.03 -6.08 8.74
N GLY A 141 -0.44 -5.96 7.50
CA GLY A 141 -1.51 -6.81 6.98
C GLY A 141 -1.05 -8.23 6.69
N TRP A 142 -1.96 -9.22 6.79
CA TRP A 142 -1.64 -10.63 6.51
C TRP A 142 -1.31 -10.91 5.05
N PHE A 143 -1.95 -10.19 4.12
CA PHE A 143 -1.77 -10.33 2.68
C PHE A 143 -1.09 -9.09 2.07
N GLU A 144 -0.38 -8.32 2.90
CA GLU A 144 0.33 -7.14 2.45
C GLU A 144 1.72 -7.52 1.95
N ASP A 145 2.04 -7.12 0.73
CA ASP A 145 3.36 -7.30 0.16
C ASP A 145 4.40 -6.49 0.92
N GLU A 146 5.61 -7.03 1.06
CA GLU A 146 6.71 -6.36 1.77
C GLU A 146 7.01 -4.96 1.21
N LYS A 147 6.93 -4.81 -0.12
CA LYS A 147 7.18 -3.52 -0.78
C LYS A 147 6.14 -2.48 -0.39
N ASP A 148 4.87 -2.86 -0.40
CA ASP A 148 3.77 -1.97 -0.05
C ASP A 148 3.85 -1.61 1.44
N PHE A 149 4.15 -2.58 2.30
CA PHE A 149 4.38 -2.32 3.73
C PHE A 149 5.53 -1.33 3.95
N GLN A 150 6.67 -1.53 3.29
CA GLN A 150 7.83 -0.65 3.43
C GLN A 150 7.52 0.77 2.96
N ILE A 151 6.75 0.94 1.88
CA ILE A 151 6.30 2.27 1.42
C ILE A 151 5.52 3.00 2.52
N LYS A 152 4.67 2.29 3.26
CA LYS A 152 3.88 2.88 4.36
C LYS A 152 4.77 3.29 5.52
N CYS A 153 5.75 2.46 5.88
CA CYS A 153 6.76 2.81 6.89
C CYS A 153 7.56 4.05 6.47
N ASP A 154 7.99 4.12 5.21
CA ASP A 154 8.74 5.25 4.66
C ASP A 154 7.92 6.54 4.68
N LEU A 155 6.62 6.47 4.38
CA LEU A 155 5.73 7.61 4.49
C LEU A 155 5.65 8.15 5.93
N ASP A 156 5.52 7.28 6.93
CA ASP A 156 5.53 7.70 8.34
C ASP A 156 6.88 8.28 8.77
N ILE A 157 7.99 7.76 8.23
CA ILE A 157 9.31 8.35 8.42
C ILE A 157 9.35 9.77 7.86
N GLN A 158 8.93 9.98 6.60
CA GLN A 158 8.96 11.30 5.98
C GLN A 158 8.06 12.29 6.71
N GLU A 159 6.85 11.88 7.09
CA GLU A 159 5.93 12.73 7.83
C GLU A 159 6.47 13.10 9.23
N SER A 160 7.10 12.15 9.92
CA SER A 160 7.71 12.43 11.23
C SER A 160 8.86 13.43 11.12
N LYS A 161 9.69 13.36 10.08
CA LYS A 161 10.76 14.34 9.80
C LYS A 161 10.17 15.73 9.53
N VAL A 162 9.13 15.83 8.70
CA VAL A 162 8.45 17.09 8.41
C VAL A 162 7.82 17.67 9.69
N LYS A 163 7.20 16.84 10.53
CA LYS A 163 6.63 17.26 11.81
C LYS A 163 7.70 17.76 12.78
N ALA A 164 8.83 17.07 12.89
CA ALA A 164 9.95 17.49 13.73
C ALA A 164 10.56 18.82 13.25
N ALA A 165 10.74 18.99 11.93
CA ALA A 165 11.25 20.24 11.35
C ALA A 165 10.31 21.43 11.66
N LYS A 166 8.99 21.22 11.56
CA LYS A 166 8.00 22.24 11.94
C LYS A 166 8.13 22.62 13.42
N LEU A 167 8.21 21.64 14.32
CA LEU A 167 8.37 21.87 15.75
C LEU A 167 9.69 22.56 16.11
N ALA A 168 10.78 22.27 15.38
CA ALA A 168 12.06 22.96 15.54
C ALA A 168 11.98 24.43 15.09
N GLY A 169 11.24 24.73 14.01
CA GLY A 169 11.04 26.09 13.50
C GLY A 169 10.15 26.96 14.39
N THR A 170 9.21 26.38 15.13
CA THR A 170 8.30 27.13 16.03
C THR A 170 8.97 27.57 17.34
N LYS A 171 10.17 27.06 17.67
CA LYS A 171 10.86 27.39 18.93
C LYS A 171 11.48 28.80 19.00
N LYS A 172 11.22 29.69 18.03
CA LYS A 172 11.76 31.07 18.00
C LYS A 172 10.81 32.19 18.43
N THR A 173 9.58 31.92 18.86
CA THR A 173 8.71 32.98 19.42
C THR A 173 7.83 32.43 20.55
N SER A 174 8.31 32.53 21.79
CA SER A 174 7.53 32.26 23.00
C SER A 174 7.30 33.54 23.82
N SER A 175 6.21 34.22 23.52
CA SER A 175 5.33 34.93 24.46
C SER A 175 3.97 34.96 23.76
N THR A 176 2.93 34.27 24.22
CA THR A 176 2.00 34.82 25.21
C THR A 176 0.97 33.76 25.61
N SER A 177 0.70 33.72 26.91
CA SER A 177 -0.35 33.09 27.72
C SER A 177 -1.48 32.25 27.09
N SER A 178 -1.67 31.09 27.74
CA SER A 178 -2.91 30.36 28.06
C SER A 178 -4.25 31.07 27.89
N THR A 179 -5.24 30.35 27.34
CA THR A 179 -6.61 30.28 27.91
C THR A 179 -7.25 28.95 27.53
N SER A 180 -7.70 28.24 28.56
CA SER A 180 -8.51 27.02 28.55
C SER A 180 -9.92 27.23 28.00
N LYS A 181 -10.45 26.25 27.27
CA LYS A 181 -11.91 26.01 27.23
C LYS A 181 -12.19 24.52 27.04
N SER A 182 -12.64 23.91 28.13
CA SER A 182 -13.41 22.68 28.16
C SER A 182 -14.70 22.86 27.36
N ASN A 183 -15.07 21.86 26.56
CA ASN A 183 -16.50 21.59 26.36
C ASN A 183 -16.73 20.09 26.17
N ASN A 184 -17.56 19.60 27.07
CA ASN A 184 -18.12 18.27 27.18
C ASN A 184 -19.38 18.21 26.30
N SER A 185 -19.56 17.18 25.48
CA SER A 185 -20.90 16.72 25.08
C SER A 185 -20.87 15.32 24.47
N SER A 186 -21.36 14.37 25.26
CA SER A 186 -22.10 13.15 24.94
C SER A 186 -22.65 13.00 23.51
N SER A 187 -22.45 11.82 22.92
CA SER A 187 -23.46 10.95 22.28
C SER A 187 -22.68 9.80 21.61
N GLY A 188 -22.77 8.53 22.00
CA GLY A 188 -23.99 7.79 22.30
C GLY A 188 -24.58 7.21 21.02
N TRP A 189 -23.88 6.26 20.37
CA TRP A 189 -24.47 5.34 19.39
C TRP A 189 -23.88 3.94 19.58
N SER A 190 -24.72 3.06 20.11
CA SER A 190 -24.54 1.61 20.21
C SER A 190 -25.36 0.97 19.08
N THR A 191 -24.85 -0.06 18.40
CA THR A 191 -25.68 -1.16 17.91
C THR A 191 -24.87 -2.44 17.65
N ILE A 192 -25.18 -3.44 18.47
CA ILE A 192 -25.52 -4.86 18.16
C ILE A 192 -24.49 -5.72 17.43
N GLY A 193 -24.02 -6.73 18.19
CA GLY A 193 -23.36 -7.91 17.66
C GLY A 193 -24.35 -8.94 17.11
N THR A 194 -23.87 -9.71 16.13
CA THR A 194 -24.39 -11.04 15.81
C THR A 194 -23.26 -11.96 15.37
N ASN A 195 -23.22 -13.11 16.02
CA ASN A 195 -22.35 -14.26 15.83
C ASN A 195 -22.12 -14.70 14.38
N LYS A 196 -20.90 -15.19 14.06
CA LYS A 196 -20.78 -16.44 13.29
C LYS A 196 -19.43 -17.14 13.44
N LYS A 197 -19.54 -18.43 13.75
CA LYS A 197 -18.48 -19.44 13.86
C LYS A 197 -17.72 -19.59 12.55
N SER A 198 -16.40 -19.64 12.62
CA SER A 198 -15.50 -20.08 11.56
C SER A 198 -15.52 -21.61 11.49
N ASN A 199 -15.78 -22.16 10.30
CA ASN A 199 -15.50 -23.56 9.99
C ASN A 199 -14.47 -23.56 8.86
N VAL A 200 -13.28 -24.05 9.19
CA VAL A 200 -12.10 -24.11 8.32
C VAL A 200 -12.26 -25.31 7.39
N ASN A 201 -12.19 -25.10 6.07
CA ASN A 201 -11.95 -26.18 5.13
C ASN A 201 -11.01 -25.75 3.99
N LYS A 202 -9.76 -26.22 4.13
CA LYS A 202 -8.86 -26.81 3.13
C LYS A 202 -8.96 -26.32 1.67
N SER A 203 -7.98 -25.52 1.27
CA SER A 203 -7.71 -25.14 -0.12
C SER A 203 -6.96 -26.25 -0.88
N THR A 204 -7.56 -26.69 -1.98
CA THR A 204 -6.87 -27.40 -3.07
C THR A 204 -6.00 -26.44 -3.86
N THR A 205 -4.73 -26.80 -4.03
CA THR A 205 -3.73 -26.13 -4.86
C THR A 205 -4.16 -26.07 -6.33
N LYS A 206 -4.39 -24.86 -6.87
CA LYS A 206 -4.41 -24.58 -8.31
C LYS A 206 -3.43 -23.45 -8.62
N LYS A 207 -2.81 -23.56 -9.81
CA LYS A 207 -1.79 -22.67 -10.37
C LYS A 207 -2.11 -21.20 -10.11
N VAL A 208 -1.09 -20.47 -9.69
CA VAL A 208 -1.12 -19.03 -9.45
C VAL A 208 -1.21 -18.31 -10.80
N SER A 209 -2.42 -18.24 -11.37
CA SER A 209 -2.76 -17.18 -12.31
C SER A 209 -3.12 -15.96 -11.47
N SER A 210 -2.46 -14.82 -11.72
CA SER A 210 -2.78 -13.59 -10.99
C SER A 210 -4.26 -13.26 -11.11
N LEU A 211 -4.85 -12.71 -10.05
CA LEU A 211 -6.27 -12.35 -10.02
C LEU A 211 -6.59 -11.32 -11.11
N TYR A 212 -5.63 -10.44 -11.40
CA TYR A 212 -5.69 -9.47 -12.49
C TYR A 212 -5.68 -10.11 -13.87
N ALA A 213 -4.84 -11.12 -14.12
CA ALA A 213 -4.88 -11.85 -15.38
C ALA A 213 -6.27 -12.43 -15.62
N ALA A 214 -6.85 -13.09 -14.61
CA ALA A 214 -8.19 -13.67 -14.69
C ALA A 214 -9.31 -12.64 -14.90
N ALA A 215 -9.15 -11.40 -14.43
CA ALA A 215 -10.14 -10.33 -14.63
C ALA A 215 -10.14 -9.75 -16.04
N PHE A 216 -9.02 -9.84 -16.76
CA PHE A 216 -8.82 -9.16 -18.05
C PHE A 216 -8.59 -10.11 -19.24
N ASP A 217 -8.51 -11.43 -19.01
CA ASP A 217 -8.35 -12.42 -20.09
C ASP A 217 -9.59 -12.53 -20.99
N ASP A 218 -10.77 -12.23 -20.45
CA ASP A 218 -12.08 -12.47 -21.09
C ASP A 218 -12.66 -11.25 -21.83
N ASP A 219 -11.89 -10.17 -22.04
CA ASP A 219 -12.30 -8.99 -22.85
C ASP A 219 -12.32 -9.29 -24.37
N SER A 220 -12.65 -10.52 -24.75
CA SER A 220 -12.57 -11.04 -26.12
C SER A 220 -13.91 -11.35 -26.78
N ASP A 221 -15.02 -10.87 -26.23
CA ASP A 221 -16.36 -11.03 -26.83
C ASP A 221 -16.88 -9.71 -27.42
#